data_AF-A0A9P9PNC3-F1
#
_entry.id   AF-A0A9P9PNC3-F1
#
_cell.length_a   1.000
_cell.length_b   1.000
_cell.length_c   1.000
_cell.angle_alpha   90.00
_cell.angle_beta   90.00
_cell.angle_gamma   90.00
#
_symmetry.space_group_name_H-M   'P 1'
#
loop_
_entity.id
_entity.type
_entity.pdbx_description
1 polymer ?
#
loop_
_entity_poly.entity_id
_entity_poly.type
_entity_poly.pdbx_seq_one_letter_code
_entity_poly.pdbx_strand_id
1 'polypeptide(L)'
;MIVPGLAVLAWSTQVAAQAAAYAQCGGINWTGATTCVSGFKCTYSNEWYSQCVPGEAGTTPTTAKTSSTSTKPPTTIKTSTTSKATTTTQAPGGGGGGIVTPTKVTTTFPSATGETKLPSATVISGVFDGKMARWHRTSADVCQGQTETGEADTIFILENGATLANVIIGKNQAEGVHCRGTCTLINVWHEEVCEDAMTFKQASGTSYVIGGGARNADDKIMQFNGRGTVSVKYFYAENFGKVMRHCGNCSGNGGPRISNFEGIVATSGGVVVGINSNYGDKASLVDSCIKGGTKYGDTYTGVTSGEPKKIGPCPDGSACTQSNVVTSC
;
A
#
# COMPACT_ATOMS: atom_id res chain seq x y z
N MET A 1 36.73 19.76 59.63
CA MET A 1 36.09 18.76 58.75
C MET A 1 34.73 19.31 58.34
N ILE A 2 34.61 19.86 57.13
CA ILE A 2 33.37 20.44 56.60
C ILE A 2 32.96 19.53 55.44
N VAL A 3 31.79 18.90 55.57
CA VAL A 3 31.22 18.00 54.55
C VAL A 3 30.38 18.84 53.58
N PRO A 4 30.58 18.79 52.26
CA PRO A 4 29.72 19.52 51.32
C PRO A 4 28.41 18.75 51.12
N GLY A 5 27.29 19.45 51.34
CA GLY A 5 25.94 18.93 51.17
C GLY A 5 25.58 18.70 49.70
N LEU A 6 25.04 17.52 49.42
CA LEU A 6 24.53 17.08 48.12
C LEU A 6 23.20 17.81 47.83
N ALA A 7 23.16 18.67 46.81
CA ALA A 7 21.92 19.31 46.36
C ALA A 7 21.17 18.38 45.38
N VAL A 8 19.98 17.94 45.77
CA VAL A 8 19.07 17.14 44.94
C VAL A 8 18.17 18.08 44.14
N LEU A 9 18.36 18.14 42.82
CA LEU A 9 17.45 18.82 41.89
C LEU A 9 16.23 17.94 41.63
N ALA A 10 15.10 18.28 42.21
CA ALA A 10 13.81 17.64 41.94
C ALA A 10 13.26 18.12 40.59
N TRP A 11 13.12 17.20 39.62
CA TRP A 11 12.45 17.48 38.35
C TRP A 11 10.95 17.29 38.55
N SER A 12 10.18 18.38 38.48
CA SER A 12 8.71 18.33 38.53
C SER A 12 8.18 17.74 37.22
N THR A 13 7.67 16.51 37.25
CA THR A 13 6.95 15.92 36.13
C THR A 13 5.56 16.55 36.05
N GLN A 14 5.31 17.40 35.04
CA GLN A 14 3.96 17.84 34.73
C GLN A 14 3.17 16.68 34.12
N VAL A 15 2.25 16.11 34.90
CA VAL A 15 1.26 15.16 34.39
C VAL A 15 0.08 15.95 33.83
N ALA A 16 0.02 16.11 32.51
CA ALA A 16 -1.20 16.58 31.86
C ALA A 16 -2.25 15.45 31.93
N ALA A 17 -3.35 15.67 32.64
CA ALA A 17 -4.38 14.63 32.84
C ALA A 17 -5.13 14.28 31.54
N GLN A 18 -5.17 15.19 30.56
CA GLN A 18 -5.85 15.03 29.28
C GLN A 18 -5.05 15.68 28.14
N ALA A 19 -4.96 15.00 27.00
CA ALA A 19 -4.38 15.51 25.77
C ALA A 19 -5.34 16.51 25.12
N ALA A 20 -4.84 17.68 24.74
CA ALA A 20 -5.62 18.70 24.05
C ALA A 20 -6.17 18.18 22.70
N ALA A 21 -7.14 18.88 22.13
CA ALA A 21 -7.62 18.62 20.78
C ALA A 21 -6.43 18.52 19.80
N TYR A 22 -6.40 17.47 18.98
CA TYR A 22 -5.33 17.18 18.01
C TYR A 22 -3.93 16.89 18.59
N ALA A 23 -3.79 16.81 19.91
CA ALA A 23 -2.53 16.42 20.53
C ALA A 23 -2.31 14.89 20.46
N GLN A 24 -1.05 14.48 20.62
CA GLN A 24 -0.68 13.08 20.76
C GLN A 24 -1.31 12.49 22.03
N CYS A 25 -1.89 11.31 21.90
CA CYS A 25 -2.56 10.58 22.97
C CYS A 25 -2.14 9.11 23.06
N GLY A 26 -1.13 8.69 22.28
CA GLY A 26 -0.65 7.32 22.28
C GLY A 26 0.50 7.12 21.31
N GLY A 27 1.08 5.92 21.33
CA GLY A 27 2.25 5.54 20.53
C GLY A 27 3.31 4.81 21.36
N ILE A 28 4.19 4.05 20.70
CA ILE A 28 5.36 3.44 21.30
C ILE A 28 6.22 4.53 21.95
N ASN A 29 6.63 4.30 23.20
CA ASN A 29 7.38 5.22 24.05
C ASN A 29 6.69 6.56 24.39
N TRP A 30 5.38 6.70 24.12
CA TRP A 30 4.61 7.85 24.59
C TRP A 30 4.38 7.79 26.11
N THR A 31 4.86 8.78 26.84
CA THR A 31 4.70 8.90 28.31
C THR A 31 3.72 10.01 28.72
N GLY A 32 3.09 10.69 27.75
CA GLY A 32 2.15 11.77 27.98
C GLY A 32 0.71 11.29 28.20
N ALA A 33 -0.25 12.22 28.11
CA ALA A 33 -1.66 11.94 28.33
C ALA A 33 -2.18 10.88 27.34
N THR A 34 -2.97 9.92 27.82
CA THR A 34 -3.58 8.85 27.00
C THR A 34 -5.08 9.04 26.77
N THR A 35 -5.67 10.02 27.45
CA THR A 35 -7.09 10.38 27.33
C THR A 35 -7.22 11.77 26.74
N CYS A 36 -8.14 11.97 25.81
CA CYS A 36 -8.38 13.27 25.19
C CYS A 36 -9.34 14.15 25.99
N VAL A 37 -9.28 15.47 25.79
CA VAL A 37 -10.29 16.42 26.28
C VAL A 37 -11.70 16.04 25.80
N SER A 38 -12.72 16.49 26.53
CA SER A 38 -14.13 16.20 26.21
C SER A 38 -14.47 16.55 24.76
N GLY A 39 -15.20 15.66 24.07
CA GLY A 39 -15.53 15.77 22.66
C GLY A 39 -14.49 15.18 21.70
N PHE A 40 -13.34 14.73 22.19
CA PHE A 40 -12.28 14.11 21.39
C PHE A 40 -12.03 12.66 21.82
N LYS A 41 -11.67 11.79 20.88
CA LYS A 41 -11.25 10.40 21.12
C LYS A 41 -9.82 10.20 20.63
N CYS A 42 -9.07 9.40 21.38
CA CYS A 42 -7.73 9.02 20.99
C CYS A 42 -7.81 7.98 19.88
N THR A 43 -7.46 8.36 18.66
CA THR A 43 -7.52 7.49 17.48
C THR A 43 -6.11 7.07 17.09
N TYR A 44 -5.92 5.76 16.96
CA TYR A 44 -4.67 5.17 16.49
C TYR A 44 -4.34 5.67 15.08
N SER A 45 -3.12 6.20 14.88
CA SER A 45 -2.64 6.62 13.57
C SER A 45 -1.54 5.70 13.07
N ASN A 46 -0.56 5.40 13.92
CA ASN A 46 0.47 4.40 13.69
C ASN A 46 1.06 3.93 15.02
N GLU A 47 1.99 2.98 14.99
CA GLU A 47 2.58 2.39 16.19
C GLU A 47 3.24 3.43 17.10
N TRP A 48 3.78 4.52 16.57
CA TRP A 48 4.49 5.56 17.32
C TRP A 48 3.61 6.76 17.67
N TYR A 49 2.37 6.81 17.16
CA TYR A 49 1.53 7.99 17.26
C TYR A 49 0.02 7.67 17.23
N SER A 50 -0.70 8.16 18.22
CA SER A 50 -2.17 8.24 18.23
C SER A 50 -2.57 9.69 18.50
N GLN A 51 -3.66 10.16 17.90
CA GLN A 51 -4.06 11.57 17.97
C GLN A 51 -5.48 11.74 18.52
N CYS A 52 -5.69 12.79 19.32
CA CYS A 52 -7.02 13.23 19.72
C CYS A 52 -7.78 13.84 18.54
N VAL A 53 -8.80 13.15 18.02
CA VAL A 53 -9.66 13.66 16.95
C VAL A 53 -11.10 13.81 17.45
N PRO A 54 -11.93 14.71 16.86
CA PRO A 54 -13.31 14.88 17.28
C PRO A 54 -14.07 13.55 17.22
N GLY A 55 -14.66 13.13 18.35
CA GLY A 55 -15.56 11.99 18.37
C GLY A 55 -16.93 12.45 17.93
N GLU A 56 -17.53 11.79 16.92
CA GLU A 56 -18.95 12.01 16.62
C GLU A 56 -19.77 11.78 17.90
N ALA A 57 -20.60 12.77 18.25
CA ALA A 57 -21.52 12.68 19.37
C ALA A 57 -22.62 11.65 19.04
N GLY A 58 -22.29 10.37 19.21
CA GLY A 58 -23.26 9.29 19.19
C GLY A 58 -24.11 9.36 20.44
N THR A 59 -25.38 9.73 20.27
CA THR A 59 -26.46 9.53 21.23
C THR A 59 -26.43 8.10 21.78
N THR A 60 -26.56 8.01 23.10
CA THR A 60 -26.56 6.84 23.98
C THR A 60 -27.44 5.69 23.47
N PRO A 61 -27.00 4.42 23.50
CA PRO A 61 -27.84 3.28 23.18
C PRO A 61 -28.65 2.84 24.41
N THR A 62 -29.98 3.01 24.38
CA THR A 62 -30.90 2.36 25.33
C THR A 62 -31.20 0.95 24.85
N THR A 63 -30.98 -0.01 25.74
CA THR A 63 -31.23 -1.44 25.60
C THR A 63 -32.73 -1.73 25.48
N ALA A 64 -33.17 -2.40 24.41
CA ALA A 64 -34.46 -3.07 24.37
C ALA A 64 -34.40 -4.36 23.55
N LYS A 65 -34.56 -5.47 24.28
CA LYS A 65 -34.76 -6.85 23.82
C LYS A 65 -36.18 -6.99 23.28
N THR A 66 -36.40 -7.50 22.06
CA THR A 66 -37.61 -8.28 21.67
C THR A 66 -37.37 -9.07 20.37
N SER A 67 -38.01 -10.24 20.38
CA SER A 67 -38.06 -11.41 19.52
C SER A 67 -38.39 -11.25 18.03
N SER A 68 -37.88 -12.22 17.29
CA SER A 68 -38.13 -12.58 15.89
C SER A 68 -39.58 -13.00 15.61
N THR A 69 -40.20 -12.44 14.56
CA THR A 69 -41.18 -13.18 13.75
C THR A 69 -41.20 -12.68 12.31
N SER A 70 -41.25 -13.64 11.40
CA SER A 70 -41.29 -13.57 9.94
C SER A 70 -42.61 -12.97 9.42
N THR A 71 -42.55 -12.11 8.39
CA THR A 71 -43.50 -12.06 7.26
C THR A 71 -42.97 -11.16 6.13
N LYS A 72 -43.15 -11.61 4.88
CA LYS A 72 -42.84 -10.95 3.59
C LYS A 72 -44.18 -10.62 2.90
N PRO A 73 -44.22 -9.85 1.80
CA PRO A 73 -44.18 -8.38 1.67
C PRO A 73 -45.55 -7.81 1.22
N PRO A 74 -45.66 -6.48 1.01
CA PRO A 74 -46.13 -6.10 -0.33
C PRO A 74 -45.40 -4.92 -0.97
N THR A 75 -45.40 -5.00 -2.28
CA THR A 75 -44.92 -4.06 -3.30
C THR A 75 -45.65 -2.71 -3.21
N THR A 76 -44.93 -1.60 -3.22
CA THR A 76 -45.48 -0.33 -3.73
C THR A 76 -44.37 0.56 -4.28
N ILE A 77 -44.58 0.99 -5.52
CA ILE A 77 -43.76 1.87 -6.34
C ILE A 77 -43.74 3.27 -5.72
N LYS A 78 -42.54 3.85 -5.53
CA LYS A 78 -42.37 5.30 -5.46
C LYS A 78 -41.17 5.75 -6.28
N THR A 79 -41.50 6.54 -7.28
CA THR A 79 -40.66 7.41 -8.08
C THR A 79 -39.94 8.42 -7.17
N SER A 80 -38.61 8.51 -7.28
CA SER A 80 -37.85 9.67 -6.79
C SER A 80 -36.76 10.02 -7.79
N THR A 81 -36.96 11.21 -8.34
CA THR A 81 -36.13 12.04 -9.21
C THR A 81 -34.66 12.15 -8.79
N THR A 82 -33.78 11.99 -9.79
CA THR A 82 -32.53 12.74 -10.05
C THR A 82 -31.73 13.33 -8.89
N SER A 83 -30.51 12.81 -8.71
CA SER A 83 -29.32 13.67 -8.61
C SER A 83 -28.12 12.92 -9.20
N LYS A 84 -27.82 13.30 -10.45
CA LYS A 84 -26.62 12.99 -11.22
C LYS A 84 -25.37 13.26 -10.38
N ALA A 85 -24.63 12.23 -10.00
CA ALA A 85 -23.30 12.37 -9.46
C ALA A 85 -22.38 12.82 -10.61
N THR A 86 -21.98 14.09 -10.57
CA THR A 86 -21.02 14.69 -11.48
C THR A 86 -19.66 14.05 -11.24
N THR A 87 -19.21 13.23 -12.20
CA THR A 87 -17.83 12.76 -12.29
C THR A 87 -16.95 13.96 -12.60
N THR A 88 -16.26 14.49 -11.59
CA THR A 88 -15.21 15.49 -11.81
C THR A 88 -13.95 14.76 -12.28
N THR A 89 -13.78 14.67 -13.59
CA THR A 89 -12.50 14.37 -14.25
C THR A 89 -11.51 15.49 -13.92
N GLN A 90 -10.73 15.31 -12.86
CA GLN A 90 -9.52 16.10 -12.64
C GLN A 90 -8.33 15.27 -13.10
N ALA A 91 -7.81 15.59 -14.28
CA ALA A 91 -6.47 15.20 -14.67
C ALA A 91 -5.48 15.82 -13.67
N PRO A 92 -4.48 15.09 -13.15
CA PRO A 92 -3.40 15.73 -12.42
C PRO A 92 -2.58 16.53 -13.42
N GLY A 93 -2.70 17.86 -13.36
CA GLY A 93 -1.85 18.77 -14.12
C GLY A 93 -0.40 18.58 -13.73
N GLY A 94 0.45 18.35 -14.73
CA GLY A 94 1.89 18.40 -14.58
C GLY A 94 2.31 19.80 -14.16
N GLY A 95 2.98 19.90 -13.01
CA GLY A 95 3.50 21.16 -12.53
C GLY A 95 4.23 21.00 -11.21
N GLY A 96 5.56 20.87 -11.27
CA GLY A 96 6.59 21.39 -10.35
C GLY A 96 6.41 21.40 -8.82
N GLY A 97 5.39 20.76 -8.25
CA GLY A 97 5.18 20.66 -6.80
C GLY A 97 6.15 19.67 -6.17
N GLY A 98 6.45 19.86 -4.89
CA GLY A 98 7.20 18.88 -4.11
C GLY A 98 6.47 17.53 -3.99
N ILE A 99 7.05 16.61 -3.23
CA ILE A 99 6.44 15.31 -2.96
C ILE A 99 5.15 15.52 -2.16
N VAL A 100 4.01 15.18 -2.77
CA VAL A 100 2.70 15.17 -2.12
C VAL A 100 2.22 13.73 -2.06
N THR A 101 1.90 13.25 -0.87
CA THR A 101 1.39 11.89 -0.67
C THR A 101 -0.04 11.78 -1.23
N PRO A 102 -0.31 10.88 -2.19
CA PRO A 102 -1.66 10.65 -2.70
C PRO A 102 -2.61 10.21 -1.58
N THR A 103 -3.83 10.75 -1.60
CA THR A 103 -4.90 10.44 -0.63
C THR A 103 -6.07 9.67 -1.25
N LYS A 104 -6.03 9.45 -2.56
CA LYS A 104 -7.01 8.67 -3.33
C LYS A 104 -6.34 8.12 -4.58
N VAL A 105 -6.93 7.05 -5.12
CA VAL A 105 -6.48 6.46 -6.38
C VAL A 105 -6.76 7.38 -7.56
N THR A 106 -5.80 7.42 -8.49
CA THR A 106 -5.94 8.02 -9.82
C THR A 106 -5.89 6.91 -10.84
N THR A 107 -6.89 6.82 -11.72
CA THR A 107 -6.97 5.78 -12.77
C THR A 107 -6.52 6.28 -14.14
N THR A 108 -6.05 7.53 -14.22
CA THR A 108 -5.50 8.13 -15.45
C THR A 108 -3.99 8.18 -15.34
N PHE A 109 -3.31 7.55 -16.30
CA PHE A 109 -1.86 7.67 -16.41
C PHE A 109 -1.46 9.13 -16.68
N PRO A 110 -0.50 9.69 -15.93
CA PRO A 110 -0.08 11.08 -16.09
C PRO A 110 0.77 11.26 -17.35
N SER A 111 0.81 12.49 -17.84
CA SER A 111 1.78 12.89 -18.86
C SER A 111 3.13 13.21 -18.21
N ALA A 112 4.21 12.78 -18.87
CA ALA A 112 5.56 13.06 -18.42
C ALA A 112 5.92 14.54 -18.58
N THR A 113 6.67 15.09 -17.63
CA THR A 113 7.21 16.46 -17.69
C THR A 113 8.48 16.58 -18.55
N GLY A 114 9.09 15.44 -18.87
CA GLY A 114 10.30 15.30 -19.68
C GLY A 114 10.72 13.83 -19.72
N GLU A 115 11.80 13.52 -20.41
CA GLU A 115 12.33 12.15 -20.49
C GLU A 115 13.82 12.10 -20.11
N THR A 116 14.24 11.06 -19.41
CA THR A 116 15.63 10.77 -19.06
C THR A 116 15.98 9.33 -19.42
N LYS A 117 17.14 9.13 -20.05
CA LYS A 117 17.68 7.83 -20.42
C LYS A 117 18.90 7.51 -19.55
N LEU A 118 18.88 6.35 -18.91
CA LEU A 118 19.89 5.89 -17.98
C LEU A 118 20.74 4.79 -18.64
N PRO A 119 22.08 4.91 -18.63
CA PRO A 119 22.97 3.86 -19.16
C PRO A 119 23.07 2.65 -18.21
N SER A 120 22.94 2.85 -16.90
CA SER A 120 22.93 1.83 -15.84
C SER A 120 21.79 2.05 -14.85
N ALA A 121 21.48 1.05 -14.01
CA ALA A 121 20.59 1.24 -12.87
C ALA A 121 21.04 2.44 -12.01
N THR A 122 20.07 3.18 -11.48
CA THR A 122 20.34 4.31 -10.57
C THR A 122 20.07 3.89 -9.13
N VAL A 123 21.09 3.97 -8.28
CA VAL A 123 20.98 3.66 -6.85
C VAL A 123 20.51 4.89 -6.08
N ILE A 124 19.46 4.73 -5.28
CA ILE A 124 18.84 5.76 -4.44
C ILE A 124 18.99 5.36 -2.97
N SER A 125 19.68 6.17 -2.17
CA SER A 125 19.87 5.95 -0.73
C SER A 125 19.08 6.88 0.18
N GLY A 126 18.47 7.92 -0.38
CA GLY A 126 17.67 8.90 0.33
C GLY A 126 16.33 9.12 -0.36
N VAL A 127 15.93 10.39 -0.49
CA VAL A 127 14.71 10.76 -1.21
C VAL A 127 15.07 11.22 -2.62
N PHE A 128 14.44 10.61 -3.62
CA PHE A 128 14.52 11.03 -5.01
C PHE A 128 13.14 11.43 -5.53
N ASP A 129 13.03 12.67 -6.00
CA ASP A 129 11.83 13.18 -6.66
C ASP A 129 12.11 13.33 -8.15
N GLY A 130 11.51 12.44 -8.95
CA GLY A 130 11.64 12.41 -10.41
C GLY A 130 10.84 13.48 -11.13
N LYS A 131 10.11 14.36 -10.42
CA LYS A 131 9.36 15.49 -10.98
C LYS A 131 8.38 15.13 -12.09
N MET A 132 7.81 13.92 -12.02
CA MET A 132 6.96 13.31 -13.04
C MET A 132 7.64 13.17 -14.42
N ALA A 133 8.97 13.11 -14.47
CA ALA A 133 9.69 12.76 -15.68
C ALA A 133 9.54 11.27 -15.99
N ARG A 134 9.67 10.93 -17.27
CA ARG A 134 9.74 9.56 -17.77
C ARG A 134 11.19 9.07 -17.78
N TRP A 135 11.40 7.84 -17.34
CA TRP A 135 12.71 7.21 -17.19
C TRP A 135 12.77 5.91 -17.97
N HIS A 136 13.90 5.72 -18.64
CA HIS A 136 14.19 4.56 -19.48
C HIS A 136 15.64 4.13 -19.34
N ARG A 137 15.94 2.88 -19.68
CA ARG A 137 17.30 2.45 -20.03
C ARG A 137 17.66 2.99 -21.43
N THR A 138 18.93 3.31 -21.64
CA THR A 138 19.43 3.81 -22.95
C THR A 138 19.31 2.75 -24.05
N SER A 139 19.49 1.47 -23.69
CA SER A 139 19.39 0.36 -24.64
C SER A 139 17.92 0.03 -24.94
N ALA A 140 17.56 -0.04 -26.22
CA ALA A 140 16.19 -0.23 -26.66
C ALA A 140 15.64 -1.66 -26.43
N ASP A 141 16.52 -2.65 -26.29
CA ASP A 141 16.18 -4.08 -26.20
C ASP A 141 16.51 -4.69 -24.82
N VAL A 142 16.39 -3.89 -23.76
CA VAL A 142 16.63 -4.39 -22.39
C VAL A 142 15.55 -5.35 -21.92
N CYS A 143 14.33 -5.26 -22.47
CA CYS A 143 13.24 -6.13 -22.04
C CYS A 143 13.41 -7.53 -22.62
N GLN A 144 13.66 -8.52 -21.76
CA GLN A 144 13.76 -9.93 -22.13
C GLN A 144 12.52 -10.75 -21.73
N GLY A 145 11.38 -10.07 -21.58
CA GLY A 145 10.12 -10.65 -21.13
C GLY A 145 10.25 -11.21 -19.72
N GLN A 146 9.87 -12.47 -19.53
CA GLN A 146 9.91 -13.16 -18.22
C GLN A 146 11.30 -13.71 -17.84
N THR A 147 12.35 -13.31 -18.56
CA THR A 147 13.72 -13.69 -18.22
C THR A 147 14.25 -12.74 -17.15
N GLU A 148 14.61 -13.29 -15.99
CA GLU A 148 15.27 -12.55 -14.92
C GLU A 148 16.66 -12.08 -15.40
N THR A 149 16.83 -10.77 -15.52
CA THR A 149 18.07 -10.15 -16.03
C THR A 149 19.00 -9.70 -14.90
N GLY A 150 18.43 -9.52 -13.71
CA GLY A 150 19.10 -9.21 -12.47
C GLY A 150 19.12 -7.71 -12.17
N GLU A 151 19.51 -7.42 -10.92
CA GLU A 151 19.40 -6.08 -10.35
C GLU A 151 20.16 -4.98 -11.12
N ALA A 152 21.22 -5.33 -11.86
CA ALA A 152 21.99 -4.37 -12.66
C ALA A 152 21.20 -3.77 -13.83
N ASP A 153 20.16 -4.49 -14.29
CA ASP A 153 19.34 -4.09 -15.43
C ASP A 153 18.11 -3.27 -15.04
N THR A 154 17.86 -3.12 -13.74
CA THR A 154 16.77 -2.29 -13.19
C THR A 154 16.89 -0.82 -13.58
N ILE A 155 15.77 -0.08 -13.55
CA ILE A 155 15.79 1.38 -13.65
C ILE A 155 16.31 1.99 -12.34
N PHE A 156 15.68 1.64 -11.21
CA PHE A 156 16.02 2.18 -9.89
C PHE A 156 16.26 1.07 -8.87
N ILE A 157 17.33 1.23 -8.09
CA ILE A 157 17.64 0.41 -6.93
C ILE A 157 17.52 1.29 -5.69
N LEU A 158 16.62 0.96 -4.79
CA LEU A 158 16.42 1.66 -3.54
C LEU A 158 17.12 0.91 -2.41
N GLU A 159 18.02 1.61 -1.72
CA GLU A 159 18.58 1.15 -0.46
C GLU A 159 17.52 1.17 0.66
N ASN A 160 17.83 0.53 1.77
CA ASN A 160 16.95 0.50 2.93
C ASN A 160 16.62 1.92 3.43
N GLY A 161 15.32 2.23 3.53
CA GLY A 161 14.77 3.51 3.94
C GLY A 161 14.59 4.54 2.80
N ALA A 162 15.02 4.22 1.57
CA ALA A 162 14.95 5.17 0.47
C ALA A 162 13.51 5.43 -0.02
N THR A 163 13.30 6.62 -0.58
CA THR A 163 12.02 7.05 -1.17
C THR A 163 12.20 7.40 -2.64
N LEU A 164 11.36 6.84 -3.51
CA LEU A 164 11.23 7.22 -4.91
C LEU A 164 9.87 7.88 -5.11
N ALA A 165 9.85 9.10 -5.63
CA ALA A 165 8.63 9.87 -5.79
C ALA A 165 8.49 10.45 -7.20
N ASN A 166 7.27 10.53 -7.70
CA ASN A 166 6.92 11.23 -8.95
C ASN A 166 7.76 10.78 -10.15
N VAL A 167 7.69 9.49 -10.46
CA VAL A 167 8.47 8.87 -11.53
C VAL A 167 7.49 8.19 -12.49
N ILE A 168 7.73 8.34 -13.79
CA ILE A 168 7.12 7.50 -14.82
C ILE A 168 8.21 6.59 -15.39
N ILE A 169 8.02 5.29 -15.38
CA ILE A 169 8.91 4.29 -15.95
C ILE A 169 8.26 3.83 -17.24
N GLY A 170 8.95 4.09 -18.35
CA GLY A 170 8.46 3.69 -19.66
C GLY A 170 8.93 2.28 -20.05
N LYS A 171 8.49 1.83 -21.23
CA LYS A 171 8.66 0.44 -21.71
C LYS A 171 10.09 -0.12 -21.70
N ASN A 172 11.10 0.73 -21.95
CA ASN A 172 12.51 0.31 -21.98
C ASN A 172 13.07 0.24 -20.55
N GLN A 173 12.63 -0.72 -19.73
CA GLN A 173 13.05 -0.83 -18.33
C GLN A 173 13.87 -2.06 -17.95
N ALA A 174 13.83 -3.15 -18.73
CA ALA A 174 14.29 -4.49 -18.30
C ALA A 174 13.55 -4.93 -17.04
N GLU A 175 13.99 -4.45 -15.89
CA GLU A 175 13.36 -4.60 -14.58
C GLU A 175 12.99 -3.21 -14.03
N GLY A 176 11.89 -3.10 -13.30
CA GLY A 176 11.45 -1.79 -12.82
C GLY A 176 12.26 -1.26 -11.64
N VAL A 177 11.70 -1.41 -10.44
CA VAL A 177 12.24 -0.85 -9.20
C VAL A 177 12.58 -1.96 -8.22
N HIS A 178 13.82 -2.00 -7.74
CA HIS A 178 14.25 -2.95 -6.72
C HIS A 178 14.43 -2.27 -5.37
N CYS A 179 13.71 -2.72 -4.36
CA CYS A 179 13.92 -2.31 -2.97
C CYS A 179 14.76 -3.36 -2.24
N ARG A 180 16.02 -3.03 -1.94
CA ARG A 180 16.96 -3.91 -1.20
C ARG A 180 16.56 -4.06 0.27
N GLY A 181 16.03 -2.99 0.86
CA GLY A 181 15.45 -2.96 2.19
C GLY A 181 14.00 -2.45 2.17
N THR A 182 13.55 -1.91 3.31
CA THR A 182 12.28 -1.15 3.33
C THR A 182 12.39 0.05 2.40
N CYS A 183 11.33 0.40 1.69
CA CYS A 183 11.33 1.54 0.77
C CYS A 183 9.96 2.20 0.69
N THR A 184 9.92 3.45 0.22
CA THR A 184 8.66 4.17 -0.03
C THR A 184 8.58 4.60 -1.49
N LEU A 185 7.57 4.15 -2.21
CA LEU A 185 7.26 4.53 -3.58
C LEU A 185 6.03 5.44 -3.56
N ILE A 186 6.17 6.69 -4.00
CA ILE A 186 5.10 7.69 -3.99
C ILE A 186 4.82 8.13 -5.43
N ASN A 187 3.60 7.90 -5.92
CA ASN A 187 3.21 8.38 -7.25
C ASN A 187 4.18 7.88 -8.36
N VAL A 188 4.51 6.59 -8.34
CA VAL A 188 5.38 5.91 -9.31
C VAL A 188 4.52 5.15 -10.32
N TRP A 189 4.77 5.39 -11.61
CA TRP A 189 3.96 4.88 -12.72
C TRP A 189 4.78 3.97 -13.63
N HIS A 190 4.27 2.80 -14.01
CA HIS A 190 4.89 1.92 -15.00
C HIS A 190 3.98 1.80 -16.22
N GLU A 191 4.41 2.36 -17.35
CA GLU A 191 3.59 2.43 -18.57
C GLU A 191 3.46 1.08 -19.27
N GLU A 192 4.43 0.19 -19.08
CA GLU A 192 4.48 -1.16 -19.64
C GLU A 192 5.45 -2.01 -18.80
N VAL A 193 4.96 -3.08 -18.18
CA VAL A 193 5.77 -3.94 -17.33
C VAL A 193 6.42 -5.03 -18.18
N CYS A 194 7.74 -5.17 -18.06
CA CYS A 194 8.48 -6.17 -18.82
C CYS A 194 8.49 -7.52 -18.11
N GLU A 195 9.22 -7.61 -17.00
CA GLU A 195 9.28 -8.78 -16.12
C GLU A 195 8.42 -8.47 -14.89
N ASP A 196 8.99 -7.71 -13.94
CA ASP A 196 8.30 -7.11 -12.80
C ASP A 196 8.43 -5.58 -12.75
N ALA A 197 7.40 -4.90 -12.24
CA ALA A 197 7.45 -3.46 -12.02
C ALA A 197 8.22 -3.12 -10.74
N MET A 198 8.02 -3.90 -9.67
CA MET A 198 8.56 -3.60 -8.34
C MET A 198 8.94 -4.89 -7.61
N THR A 199 10.15 -4.96 -7.09
CA THR A 199 10.64 -6.12 -6.32
C THR A 199 11.04 -5.71 -4.91
N PHE A 200 10.44 -6.36 -3.91
CA PHE A 200 10.65 -6.08 -2.50
C PHE A 200 11.50 -7.18 -1.85
N LYS A 201 12.70 -6.81 -1.37
CA LYS A 201 13.68 -7.73 -0.79
C LYS A 201 13.95 -7.49 0.70
N GLN A 202 13.20 -6.60 1.36
CA GLN A 202 13.41 -6.28 2.78
C GLN A 202 13.46 -7.54 3.66
N ALA A 203 14.37 -7.55 4.65
CA ALA A 203 14.47 -8.66 5.61
C ALA A 203 13.37 -8.63 6.68
N SER A 204 12.80 -7.45 6.93
CA SER A 204 11.69 -7.19 7.86
C SER A 204 11.20 -5.75 7.66
N GLY A 205 10.24 -5.30 8.48
CA GLY A 205 9.69 -3.94 8.41
C GLY A 205 8.61 -3.77 7.33
N THR A 206 8.33 -2.52 6.96
CA THR A 206 7.25 -2.18 6.03
C THR A 206 7.77 -1.34 4.87
N SER A 207 7.51 -1.81 3.64
CA SER A 207 7.62 -0.99 2.43
C SER A 207 6.26 -0.42 2.05
N TYR A 208 6.26 0.75 1.42
CA TYR A 208 5.03 1.47 1.06
C TYR A 208 4.99 1.75 -0.43
N VAL A 209 3.83 1.52 -1.04
CA VAL A 209 3.46 2.00 -2.38
C VAL A 209 2.24 2.89 -2.20
N ILE A 210 2.35 4.17 -2.53
CA ILE A 210 1.30 5.17 -2.27
C ILE A 210 0.99 5.95 -3.54
N GLY A 211 -0.19 5.70 -4.10
CA GLY A 211 -0.57 6.18 -5.43
C GLY A 211 0.25 5.54 -6.54
N GLY A 212 0.23 6.17 -7.71
CA GLY A 212 0.89 5.60 -8.88
C GLY A 212 0.06 4.49 -9.54
N GLY A 213 0.69 3.78 -10.46
CA GLY A 213 0.02 2.68 -11.15
C GLY A 213 0.94 1.90 -12.06
N ALA A 214 0.49 0.74 -12.51
CA ALA A 214 1.20 -0.06 -13.49
C ALA A 214 0.20 -0.72 -14.45
N ARG A 215 0.64 -0.93 -15.69
CA ARG A 215 -0.17 -1.64 -16.67
C ARG A 215 0.65 -2.56 -17.57
N ASN A 216 -0.06 -3.48 -18.20
CA ASN A 216 0.48 -4.44 -19.17
C ASN A 216 1.62 -5.25 -18.54
N ALA A 217 1.28 -6.05 -17.52
CA ALA A 217 2.20 -6.93 -16.82
C ALA A 217 1.80 -8.39 -17.06
N ASP A 218 2.53 -9.10 -17.92
CA ASP A 218 2.15 -10.46 -18.34
C ASP A 218 1.99 -11.43 -17.15
N ASP A 219 2.91 -11.39 -16.18
CA ASP A 219 2.83 -12.20 -14.96
C ASP A 219 2.45 -11.39 -13.72
N LYS A 220 3.31 -10.48 -13.26
CA LYS A 220 3.14 -9.81 -11.97
C LYS A 220 3.64 -8.37 -12.00
N ILE A 221 2.96 -7.48 -11.27
CA ILE A 221 3.41 -6.11 -11.08
C ILE A 221 4.43 -6.05 -9.94
N MET A 222 4.11 -6.66 -8.80
CA MET A 222 4.92 -6.61 -7.59
C MET A 222 5.40 -8.01 -7.17
N GLN A 223 6.71 -8.18 -7.08
CA GLN A 223 7.34 -9.40 -6.59
C GLN A 223 7.82 -9.21 -5.15
N PHE A 224 7.26 -9.98 -4.22
CA PHE A 224 7.63 -9.90 -2.80
C PHE A 224 8.50 -11.10 -2.41
N ASN A 225 9.82 -10.89 -2.47
CA ASN A 225 10.83 -11.91 -2.14
C ASN A 225 11.18 -11.91 -0.65
N GLY A 226 11.23 -10.72 -0.05
CA GLY A 226 11.62 -10.46 1.34
C GLY A 226 10.63 -10.98 2.40
N ARG A 227 10.59 -10.32 3.56
CA ARG A 227 9.72 -10.60 4.71
C ARG A 227 9.16 -9.30 5.29
N GLY A 228 8.21 -9.43 6.22
CA GLY A 228 7.52 -8.27 6.79
C GLY A 228 6.34 -7.85 5.90
N THR A 229 6.15 -6.55 5.72
CA THR A 229 4.93 -5.99 5.13
C THR A 229 5.21 -5.16 3.88
N VAL A 230 4.33 -5.26 2.89
CA VAL A 230 4.19 -4.25 1.81
C VAL A 230 2.78 -3.66 1.90
N SER A 231 2.70 -2.35 2.11
CA SER A 231 1.44 -1.60 2.16
C SER A 231 1.24 -0.87 0.84
N VAL A 232 0.20 -1.22 0.11
CA VAL A 232 -0.16 -0.65 -1.19
C VAL A 232 -1.44 0.16 -1.05
N LYS A 233 -1.34 1.48 -1.18
CA LYS A 233 -2.46 2.40 -1.07
C LYS A 233 -2.67 3.15 -2.38
N TYR A 234 -3.94 3.33 -2.76
CA TYR A 234 -4.32 4.23 -3.85
C TYR A 234 -3.69 3.91 -5.22
N PHE A 235 -3.31 2.66 -5.43
CA PHE A 235 -2.62 2.20 -6.63
C PHE A 235 -3.60 1.83 -7.73
N TYR A 236 -3.25 2.14 -8.99
CA TYR A 236 -4.00 1.71 -10.17
C TYR A 236 -3.28 0.57 -10.91
N ALA A 237 -3.97 -0.55 -11.12
CA ALA A 237 -3.47 -1.69 -11.86
C ALA A 237 -4.39 -2.03 -13.03
N GLU A 238 -3.83 -2.18 -14.24
CA GLU A 238 -4.58 -2.49 -15.46
C GLU A 238 -3.86 -3.54 -16.30
N ASN A 239 -4.56 -4.56 -16.83
CA ASN A 239 -3.97 -5.60 -17.69
C ASN A 239 -2.75 -6.28 -17.05
N PHE A 240 -2.99 -7.15 -16.07
CA PHE A 240 -1.94 -7.81 -15.32
C PHE A 240 -2.26 -9.28 -15.03
N GLY A 241 -1.26 -10.14 -14.86
CA GLY A 241 -1.48 -11.47 -14.28
C GLY A 241 -1.80 -11.38 -12.78
N LYS A 242 -0.94 -10.71 -12.01
CA LYS A 242 -1.06 -10.51 -10.55
C LYS A 242 -0.63 -9.10 -10.15
N VAL A 243 -1.35 -8.42 -9.25
CA VAL A 243 -0.81 -7.17 -8.68
C VAL A 243 0.39 -7.48 -7.80
N MET A 244 0.30 -8.49 -6.95
CA MET A 244 1.43 -8.95 -6.14
C MET A 244 1.53 -10.47 -6.04
N ARG A 245 2.74 -11.00 -6.15
CA ARG A 245 3.04 -12.38 -5.79
C ARG A 245 4.00 -12.43 -4.60
N HIS A 246 3.57 -13.09 -3.53
CA HIS A 246 4.50 -13.53 -2.49
C HIS A 246 5.33 -14.66 -3.08
N CYS A 247 6.64 -14.52 -3.12
CA CYS A 247 7.48 -15.49 -3.81
C CYS A 247 7.19 -16.95 -3.42
N GLY A 248 6.92 -17.79 -4.42
CA GLY A 248 6.48 -19.17 -4.21
C GLY A 248 7.59 -20.21 -4.14
N ASN A 249 8.74 -19.94 -4.76
CA ASN A 249 9.84 -20.91 -4.94
C ASN A 249 11.25 -20.28 -4.97
N CYS A 250 11.42 -19.05 -4.47
CA CYS A 250 12.74 -18.40 -4.45
C CYS A 250 13.72 -19.13 -3.53
N SER A 251 15.01 -18.91 -3.79
CA SER A 251 16.07 -19.31 -2.87
C SER A 251 15.83 -18.73 -1.47
N GLY A 252 16.02 -19.56 -0.44
CA GLY A 252 15.73 -19.17 0.95
C GLY A 252 14.25 -18.89 1.22
N ASN A 253 13.34 -19.59 0.53
CA ASN A 253 11.91 -19.34 0.68
C ASN A 253 11.38 -19.55 2.10
N GLY A 254 10.26 -18.91 2.39
CA GLY A 254 9.62 -18.90 3.70
C GLY A 254 8.72 -17.68 3.84
N GLY A 255 8.37 -17.37 5.09
CA GLY A 255 7.52 -16.23 5.43
C GLY A 255 7.72 -15.82 6.89
N PRO A 256 6.80 -15.02 7.46
CA PRO A 256 5.60 -14.51 6.80
C PRO A 256 5.91 -13.31 5.88
N ARG A 257 5.16 -13.23 4.78
CA ARG A 257 5.00 -12.03 3.95
C ARG A 257 3.58 -11.51 4.12
N ILE A 258 3.45 -10.21 4.36
CA ILE A 258 2.17 -9.54 4.62
C ILE A 258 1.95 -8.47 3.55
N SER A 259 0.81 -8.49 2.87
CA SER A 259 0.44 -7.45 1.90
C SER A 259 -0.90 -6.80 2.25
N ASN A 260 -0.90 -5.47 2.36
CA ASN A 260 -2.10 -4.70 2.69
C ASN A 260 -2.46 -3.82 1.51
N PHE A 261 -3.65 -3.99 0.97
CA PHE A 261 -4.17 -3.20 -0.16
C PHE A 261 -5.33 -2.34 0.32
N GLU A 262 -5.24 -1.03 0.11
CA GLU A 262 -6.25 -0.05 0.55
C GLU A 262 -6.54 0.96 -0.55
N GLY A 263 -7.82 1.17 -0.88
CA GLY A 263 -8.19 2.20 -1.85
C GLY A 263 -7.66 1.94 -3.26
N ILE A 264 -7.33 0.70 -3.63
CA ILE A 264 -6.76 0.40 -4.96
C ILE A 264 -7.87 0.25 -6.01
N VAL A 265 -7.51 0.45 -7.28
CA VAL A 265 -8.34 0.05 -8.43
C VAL A 265 -7.54 -0.95 -9.25
N ALA A 266 -8.04 -2.17 -9.39
CA ALA A 266 -7.45 -3.21 -10.21
C ALA A 266 -8.46 -3.67 -11.26
N THR A 267 -8.09 -3.61 -12.54
CA THR A 267 -8.99 -3.94 -13.65
C THR A 267 -8.32 -4.78 -14.71
N SER A 268 -9.12 -5.61 -15.38
CA SER A 268 -8.69 -6.35 -16.58
C SER A 268 -7.47 -7.26 -16.34
N GLY A 269 -7.24 -7.66 -15.11
CA GLY A 269 -6.16 -8.57 -14.73
C GLY A 269 -6.66 -9.82 -14.01
N GLY A 270 -5.74 -10.72 -13.67
CA GLY A 270 -6.03 -11.99 -12.98
C GLY A 270 -6.43 -11.78 -11.52
N VAL A 271 -5.44 -11.71 -10.62
CA VAL A 271 -5.68 -11.60 -9.17
C VAL A 271 -4.92 -10.42 -8.54
N VAL A 272 -5.44 -9.82 -7.47
CA VAL A 272 -4.67 -8.82 -6.72
C VAL A 272 -3.48 -9.47 -6.03
N VAL A 273 -3.65 -10.62 -5.38
CA VAL A 273 -2.57 -11.23 -4.60
C VAL A 273 -2.49 -12.76 -4.68
N GLY A 274 -1.28 -13.30 -4.72
CA GLY A 274 -0.99 -14.71 -4.49
C GLY A 274 -0.16 -14.94 -3.22
N ILE A 275 -0.73 -15.55 -2.18
CA ILE A 275 -0.06 -15.78 -0.88
C ILE A 275 0.33 -17.25 -0.65
N ASN A 276 1.38 -17.51 0.14
CA ASN A 276 1.76 -18.87 0.54
C ASN A 276 1.32 -19.18 1.98
N SER A 277 0.17 -19.85 2.16
CA SER A 277 -0.45 -19.99 3.47
C SER A 277 0.38 -20.84 4.44
N ASN A 278 1.13 -21.83 3.93
CA ASN A 278 2.02 -22.67 4.73
C ASN A 278 3.21 -21.90 5.32
N TYR A 279 3.51 -20.70 4.82
CA TYR A 279 4.54 -19.82 5.38
C TYR A 279 3.98 -18.73 6.30
N GLY A 280 2.69 -18.81 6.63
CA GLY A 280 2.02 -17.81 7.47
C GLY A 280 1.81 -16.47 6.77
N ASP A 281 1.90 -16.44 5.43
CA ASP A 281 1.65 -15.25 4.64
C ASP A 281 0.22 -14.75 4.86
N LYS A 282 0.06 -13.43 4.82
CA LYS A 282 -1.24 -12.77 4.97
C LYS A 282 -1.47 -11.71 3.92
N ALA A 283 -2.74 -11.49 3.59
CA ALA A 283 -3.15 -10.35 2.78
C ALA A 283 -4.43 -9.70 3.31
N SER A 284 -4.60 -8.41 3.04
CA SER A 284 -5.86 -7.70 3.26
C SER A 284 -6.21 -6.84 2.05
N LEU A 285 -7.49 -6.78 1.69
CA LEU A 285 -8.01 -5.89 0.64
C LEU A 285 -9.18 -5.06 1.17
N VAL A 286 -8.97 -3.75 1.29
CA VAL A 286 -9.88 -2.83 1.96
C VAL A 286 -10.23 -1.66 1.05
N ASP A 287 -11.50 -1.24 1.07
CA ASP A 287 -11.99 -0.03 0.39
C ASP A 287 -11.57 0.07 -1.08
N SER A 288 -11.52 -1.06 -1.78
CA SER A 288 -10.90 -1.18 -3.10
C SER A 288 -11.92 -1.56 -4.17
N CYS A 289 -11.60 -1.27 -5.42
CA CYS A 289 -12.37 -1.70 -6.57
C CYS A 289 -11.61 -2.74 -7.40
N ILE A 290 -12.24 -3.90 -7.64
CA ILE A 290 -11.72 -4.92 -8.56
C ILE A 290 -12.74 -5.17 -9.67
N LYS A 291 -12.38 -4.92 -10.94
CA LYS A 291 -13.32 -5.04 -12.07
C LYS A 291 -12.69 -5.68 -13.30
N GLY A 292 -13.46 -5.84 -14.37
CA GLY A 292 -12.95 -6.43 -15.62
C GLY A 292 -12.48 -7.88 -15.48
N GLY A 293 -13.13 -8.67 -14.61
CA GLY A 293 -12.78 -10.08 -14.37
C GLY A 293 -11.72 -10.32 -13.29
N THR A 294 -11.12 -9.26 -12.74
CA THR A 294 -10.15 -9.36 -11.64
C THR A 294 -10.78 -9.92 -10.37
N LYS A 295 -10.07 -10.84 -9.73
CA LYS A 295 -10.43 -11.44 -8.44
C LYS A 295 -9.50 -10.93 -7.34
N TYR A 296 -9.90 -11.10 -6.07
CA TYR A 296 -9.05 -10.70 -4.95
C TYR A 296 -7.73 -11.49 -4.95
N GLY A 297 -7.75 -12.81 -4.85
CA GLY A 297 -6.49 -13.52 -4.71
C GLY A 297 -6.60 -15.02 -4.79
N ASP A 298 -5.45 -15.66 -4.67
CA ASP A 298 -5.28 -17.09 -4.59
C ASP A 298 -4.28 -17.46 -3.48
N THR A 299 -4.50 -18.60 -2.84
CA THR A 299 -3.60 -19.19 -1.85
C THR A 299 -2.82 -20.34 -2.47
N TYR A 300 -1.57 -20.50 -2.04
CA TYR A 300 -0.62 -21.48 -2.54
C TYR A 300 0.09 -22.20 -1.38
N THR A 301 0.64 -23.36 -1.68
CA THR A 301 1.72 -23.97 -0.89
C THR A 301 3.05 -23.52 -1.49
N GLY A 302 3.76 -22.63 -0.78
CA GLY A 302 5.12 -22.24 -1.10
C GLY A 302 6.10 -23.38 -0.88
N VAL A 303 7.14 -23.43 -1.70
CA VAL A 303 8.12 -24.52 -1.75
C VAL A 303 9.55 -23.97 -1.76
N THR A 304 10.53 -24.82 -1.45
CA THR A 304 11.96 -24.52 -1.58
C THR A 304 12.53 -24.93 -2.94
N SER A 305 11.79 -25.74 -3.71
CA SER A 305 12.11 -26.14 -5.08
C SER A 305 10.85 -26.59 -5.81
N GLY A 306 10.83 -26.44 -7.14
CA GLY A 306 9.69 -26.77 -7.99
C GLY A 306 8.59 -25.72 -8.02
N GLU A 307 7.45 -26.09 -8.61
CA GLU A 307 6.32 -25.18 -8.81
C GLU A 307 5.38 -25.14 -7.59
N PRO A 308 5.03 -23.95 -7.08
CA PRO A 308 4.06 -23.79 -6.00
C PRO A 308 2.66 -24.25 -6.42
N LYS A 309 2.02 -25.08 -5.61
CA LYS A 309 0.67 -25.56 -5.89
C LYS A 309 -0.38 -24.56 -5.39
N LYS A 310 -1.32 -24.16 -6.26
CA LYS A 310 -2.53 -23.43 -5.85
C LYS A 310 -3.44 -24.33 -5.00
N ILE A 311 -3.92 -23.82 -3.87
CA ILE A 311 -4.75 -24.59 -2.93
C ILE A 311 -6.12 -23.97 -2.67
N GLY A 312 -6.34 -22.70 -3.01
CA GLY A 312 -7.65 -22.06 -2.84
C GLY A 312 -7.69 -20.61 -3.33
N PRO A 313 -8.88 -19.98 -3.29
CA PRO A 313 -9.04 -18.55 -3.55
C PRO A 313 -8.85 -17.71 -2.28
N CYS A 314 -8.71 -16.39 -2.48
CA CYS A 314 -8.95 -15.37 -1.47
C CYS A 314 -10.27 -14.63 -1.75
N PRO A 315 -11.01 -14.17 -0.72
CA PRO A 315 -10.67 -14.30 0.70
C PRO A 315 -10.93 -15.72 1.23
N ASP A 316 -10.16 -16.13 2.24
CA ASP A 316 -10.34 -17.42 2.93
C ASP A 316 -10.86 -17.25 4.38
N GLY A 317 -11.06 -16.00 4.81
CA GLY A 317 -11.54 -15.67 6.15
C GLY A 317 -10.47 -15.77 7.25
N SER A 318 -9.22 -16.08 6.91
CA SER A 318 -8.12 -16.21 7.88
C SER A 318 -6.83 -15.54 7.40
N ALA A 319 -6.12 -16.12 6.43
CA ALA A 319 -4.87 -15.61 5.89
C ALA A 319 -5.11 -14.45 4.92
N CYS A 320 -6.24 -14.44 4.22
CA CYS A 320 -6.63 -13.31 3.37
C CYS A 320 -8.05 -12.81 3.67
N THR A 321 -8.12 -11.54 4.06
CA THR A 321 -9.36 -10.85 4.47
C THR A 321 -9.72 -9.75 3.49
N GLN A 322 -11.01 -9.44 3.36
CA GLN A 322 -11.46 -8.30 2.56
C GLN A 322 -12.61 -7.56 3.25
N SER A 323 -12.70 -6.25 3.01
CA SER A 323 -13.81 -5.41 3.46
C SER A 323 -14.06 -4.27 2.49
N ASN A 324 -15.33 -3.92 2.26
CA ASN A 324 -15.73 -2.82 1.36
C ASN A 324 -15.13 -2.90 -0.06
N VAL A 325 -15.07 -4.11 -0.62
CA VAL A 325 -14.58 -4.33 -1.98
C VAL A 325 -15.75 -4.29 -2.95
N VAL A 326 -15.65 -3.46 -3.99
CA VAL A 326 -16.69 -3.30 -5.01
C VAL A 326 -16.21 -3.76 -6.39
N THR A 327 -17.15 -4.14 -7.25
CA THR A 327 -16.87 -4.50 -8.65
C THR A 327 -17.34 -3.44 -9.65
N SER A 328 -17.91 -2.35 -9.15
CA SER A 328 -18.31 -1.17 -9.91
C SER A 328 -17.65 0.06 -9.31
N CYS A 329 -16.60 0.54 -9.98
CA CYS A 329 -16.02 1.86 -9.84
C CYS A 329 -16.27 2.63 -11.15
#